data_AF-A0A1Q7G483-F1
#
_entry.id   AF-A0A1Q7G483-F1
#
_cell.length_a   1.000
_cell.length_b   1.000
_cell.length_c   1.000
_cell.angle_alpha   90.00
_cell.angle_beta   90.00
_cell.angle_gamma   90.00
#
_symmetry.space_group_name_H-M   'P 1'
#
loop_
_entity.id
_entity.type
_entity.pdbx_description
1 polymer ?
#
loop_
_entity_poly.entity_id
_entity_poly.type
_entity_poly.pdbx_seq_one_letter_code
_entity_poly.pdbx_strand_id
1 'polypeptide(L)'
;MIDSTPRGRAVYEQTGKWPSEQAVGTAKDPDNVAPLVVYLASDAAAHVSGQVFHSFEYGYTILPQPRPLRRLEANHRMTPEEIAKHFPETLGRKLVEPPGTLFGKTLDERPPAEWRDLGGGIRTWESAD
;
A
#
# COMPACT_ATOMS: atom_id res chain seq x y z
N MET A 1 -10.90 -10.33 0.12
CA MET A 1 -12.36 -10.22 -0.11
C MET A 1 -13.04 -9.75 1.16
N ILE A 2 -13.70 -8.58 1.15
CA ILE A 2 -14.34 -7.99 2.34
C ILE A 2 -15.59 -8.79 2.77
N ASP A 3 -16.28 -9.37 1.80
CA ASP A 3 -17.55 -10.09 1.98
C ASP A 3 -17.38 -11.43 2.71
N SER A 4 -16.22 -12.08 2.57
CA SER A 4 -15.92 -13.36 3.22
C SER A 4 -15.50 -13.22 4.69
N THR A 5 -15.36 -12.00 5.20
CA THR A 5 -15.01 -11.75 6.60
C THR A 5 -16.22 -11.98 7.51
N PRO A 6 -16.03 -12.34 8.81
CA PRO A 6 -17.15 -12.42 9.76
C PRO A 6 -17.97 -11.12 9.80
N ARG A 7 -17.30 -9.97 9.71
CA ARG A 7 -17.94 -8.65 9.63
C ARG A 7 -18.79 -8.51 8.36
N GLY A 8 -18.28 -8.95 7.22
CA GLY A 8 -18.99 -8.87 5.95
C GLY A 8 -20.26 -9.73 5.92
N ARG A 9 -20.19 -10.94 6.48
CA ARG A 9 -21.37 -11.81 6.64
C ARG A 9 -22.44 -11.19 7.53
N ALA A 10 -22.05 -10.61 8.67
CA ALA A 10 -23.00 -9.94 9.57
C ALA A 10 -23.74 -8.78 8.89
N VAL A 11 -23.06 -8.01 8.03
CA VAL A 11 -23.69 -6.93 7.24
C VAL A 11 -24.72 -7.51 6.27
N TYR A 12 -24.38 -8.59 5.57
CA TYR A 12 -25.30 -9.26 4.65
C TYR A 12 -26.53 -9.80 5.38
N GLU A 13 -26.35 -10.46 6.52
CA GLU A 13 -27.46 -10.98 7.35
C GLU A 13 -28.43 -9.86 7.79
N GLN A 14 -27.92 -8.67 8.08
CA GLN A 14 -28.72 -7.53 8.52
C GLN A 14 -29.40 -6.76 7.37
N THR A 15 -28.74 -6.64 6.23
CA THR A 15 -29.15 -5.71 5.15
C THR A 15 -29.61 -6.40 3.88
N GLY A 16 -29.35 -7.70 3.73
CA GLY A 16 -29.57 -8.47 2.50
C GLY A 16 -28.62 -8.12 1.35
N LYS A 17 -27.61 -7.27 1.58
CA LYS A 17 -26.62 -6.86 0.58
C LYS A 17 -25.21 -6.99 1.12
N TRP A 18 -24.29 -7.44 0.28
CA TRP A 18 -22.88 -7.51 0.64
C TRP A 18 -22.28 -6.11 0.84
N PRO A 19 -21.26 -5.96 1.71
CA PRO A 19 -20.53 -4.70 1.83
C PRO A 19 -20.02 -4.17 0.49
N SER A 20 -19.56 -5.04 -0.41
CA SER A 20 -19.14 -4.67 -1.77
C SER A 20 -20.28 -4.07 -2.60
N GLU A 21 -21.45 -4.71 -2.61
CA GLU A 21 -22.63 -4.23 -3.34
C GLU A 21 -23.14 -2.88 -2.81
N GLN A 22 -22.99 -2.64 -1.51
CA GLN A 22 -23.35 -1.36 -0.90
C GLN A 22 -22.34 -0.25 -1.21
N ALA A 23 -21.11 -0.61 -1.60
CA ALA A 23 -20.04 0.33 -1.89
C ALA A 23 -20.04 0.80 -3.35
N VAL A 24 -20.90 0.26 -4.21
CA VAL A 24 -20.95 0.59 -5.65
C VAL A 24 -21.05 2.10 -5.86
N GLY A 25 -20.17 2.66 -6.69
CA GLY A 25 -20.09 4.09 -7.00
C GLY A 25 -19.47 4.97 -5.91
N THR A 26 -18.92 4.37 -4.85
CA THR A 26 -18.24 5.10 -3.77
C THR A 26 -16.72 4.92 -3.84
N ALA A 27 -15.98 5.66 -3.04
CA ALA A 27 -14.54 5.45 -2.89
C ALA A 27 -14.20 4.02 -2.45
N LYS A 28 -15.07 3.35 -1.69
CA LYS A 28 -14.83 1.97 -1.23
C LYS A 28 -15.31 0.90 -2.22
N ASP A 29 -15.77 1.31 -3.40
CA ASP A 29 -16.14 0.39 -4.47
C ASP A 29 -14.93 -0.47 -4.88
N PRO A 30 -15.02 -1.81 -4.84
CA PRO A 30 -13.95 -2.67 -5.36
C PRO A 30 -13.64 -2.43 -6.84
N ASP A 31 -14.58 -1.92 -7.63
CA ASP A 31 -14.37 -1.64 -9.06
C ASP A 31 -13.35 -0.53 -9.30
N ASN A 32 -13.04 0.29 -8.29
CA ASN A 32 -11.98 1.30 -8.37
C ASN A 32 -10.59 0.67 -8.65
N VAL A 33 -10.40 -0.63 -8.43
CA VAL A 33 -9.16 -1.35 -8.78
C VAL A 33 -9.04 -1.60 -10.28
N ALA A 34 -10.17 -1.77 -10.98
CA ALA A 34 -10.21 -2.26 -12.35
C ALA A 34 -9.48 -1.37 -13.37
N PRO A 35 -9.59 -0.02 -13.36
CA PRO A 35 -8.92 0.82 -14.34
C PRO A 35 -7.39 0.66 -14.38
N LEU A 36 -6.76 0.58 -13.21
CA LEU A 36 -5.31 0.35 -13.10
C LEU A 36 -4.93 -1.02 -13.66
N VAL A 37 -5.70 -2.07 -13.32
CA VAL A 37 -5.44 -3.43 -13.80
C VAL A 37 -5.59 -3.52 -15.32
N VAL A 38 -6.62 -2.90 -15.89
CA VAL A 38 -6.85 -2.86 -17.34
C VAL A 38 -5.71 -2.13 -18.05
N TYR A 39 -5.25 -1.00 -17.52
CA TYR A 39 -4.09 -0.30 -18.07
C TYR A 39 -2.82 -1.18 -18.03
N LEU A 40 -2.51 -1.77 -16.88
CA LEU A 40 -1.33 -2.63 -16.69
C LEU A 40 -1.36 -3.89 -17.55
N ALA A 41 -2.55 -4.38 -17.92
CA ALA A 41 -2.74 -5.53 -18.81
C ALA A 41 -2.68 -5.17 -20.31
N SER A 42 -2.58 -3.88 -20.66
CA SER A 42 -2.58 -3.41 -22.05
C SER A 42 -1.16 -3.26 -22.61
N ASP A 43 -1.05 -3.21 -23.95
CA ASP A 43 0.23 -2.96 -24.65
C ASP A 43 0.88 -1.62 -24.25
N ALA A 44 0.07 -0.63 -23.82
CA ALA A 44 0.59 0.66 -23.38
C ALA A 44 1.49 0.54 -22.13
N ALA A 45 1.26 -0.48 -21.31
CA ALA A 45 2.03 -0.76 -20.11
C ALA A 45 3.15 -1.79 -20.32
N ALA A 46 3.51 -2.15 -21.57
CA ALA A 46 4.51 -3.17 -21.86
C ALA A 46 5.90 -2.90 -21.25
N HIS A 47 6.21 -1.64 -20.92
CA HIS A 47 7.45 -1.21 -20.28
C HIS A 47 7.42 -1.30 -18.74
N VAL A 48 6.26 -1.60 -18.15
CA VAL A 48 6.07 -1.66 -16.69
C VAL A 48 6.32 -3.09 -16.21
N SER A 49 7.37 -3.28 -15.40
CA SER A 49 7.67 -4.59 -14.81
C SER A 49 8.33 -4.45 -13.43
N GLY A 50 8.11 -5.44 -12.56
CA GLY A 50 8.70 -5.49 -11.22
C GLY A 50 8.29 -4.33 -10.32
N GLN A 51 7.11 -3.75 -10.51
CA GLN A 51 6.59 -2.66 -9.67
C GLN A 51 5.47 -3.15 -8.77
N VAL A 52 5.28 -2.47 -7.63
CA VAL A 52 4.16 -2.73 -6.71
C VAL A 52 3.27 -1.50 -6.68
N PHE A 53 2.01 -1.68 -7.07
CA PHE A 53 0.99 -0.65 -7.00
C PHE A 53 0.00 -0.97 -5.90
N HIS A 54 -0.42 0.06 -5.17
CA HIS A 54 -1.48 0.02 -4.19
C HIS A 54 -2.68 0.80 -4.72
N SER A 55 -3.86 0.21 -4.61
CA SER A 55 -5.13 0.85 -4.95
C SER A 55 -5.91 1.06 -3.66
N PHE A 56 -6.31 2.31 -3.41
CA PHE A 56 -7.18 2.63 -2.30
C PHE A 56 -8.01 3.86 -2.61
N GLU A 57 -9.30 3.74 -2.37
CA GLU A 57 -10.25 4.77 -2.76
C GLU A 57 -10.16 5.08 -4.26
N TYR A 58 -10.23 6.35 -4.63
CA TYR A 58 -10.02 6.82 -6.00
C TYR A 58 -8.54 7.07 -6.33
N GLY A 59 -7.62 6.52 -5.54
CA GLY A 59 -6.18 6.77 -5.64
C GLY A 59 -5.38 5.50 -5.95
N TYR A 60 -4.28 5.71 -6.68
CA TYR A 60 -3.26 4.69 -6.92
C TYR A 60 -1.90 5.21 -6.44
N THR A 61 -1.13 4.35 -5.79
CA THR A 61 0.18 4.69 -5.23
C THR A 61 1.20 3.64 -5.67
N ILE A 62 2.35 4.06 -6.19
CA ILE A 62 3.48 3.16 -6.41
C ILE A 62 4.30 3.03 -5.12
N LEU A 63 4.70 1.81 -4.79
CA LEU A 63 5.50 1.53 -3.60
C LEU A 63 6.95 1.22 -3.99
N PRO A 64 7.95 1.66 -3.20
CA PRO A 64 9.33 1.27 -3.43
C PRO A 64 9.50 -0.25 -3.26
N GLN A 65 10.31 -0.85 -4.13
CA GLN A 65 10.66 -2.26 -3.99
C GLN A 65 11.51 -2.49 -2.73
N PRO A 66 11.31 -3.59 -1.99
CA PRO A 66 12.19 -3.95 -0.90
C PRO A 66 13.58 -4.24 -1.45
N ARG A 67 14.59 -3.59 -0.88
CA ARG A 67 16.00 -3.79 -1.24
C ARG A 67 16.75 -4.26 0.01
N PRO A 68 17.65 -5.25 -0.08
CA PRO A 68 18.49 -5.61 1.06
C PRO A 68 19.28 -4.39 1.53
N LEU A 69 19.05 -3.97 2.78
CA LEU A 69 19.78 -2.86 3.37
C LEU A 69 20.99 -3.36 4.17
N ARG A 70 20.80 -4.43 4.97
CA ARG A 70 21.84 -5.04 5.81
C ARG A 70 21.53 -6.51 6.08
N ARG A 71 22.55 -7.26 6.46
CA ARG A 71 22.48 -8.69 6.82
C ARG A 71 23.33 -8.95 8.06
N LEU A 72 22.79 -9.73 8.99
CA LEU A 72 23.53 -10.36 10.09
C LEU A 72 23.54 -11.87 9.82
N GLU A 73 24.71 -12.50 9.82
CA GLU A 73 24.88 -13.90 9.43
C GLU A 73 25.80 -14.64 10.42
N ALA A 74 25.52 -15.92 10.63
CA ALA A 74 26.32 -16.85 11.42
C ALA A 74 26.34 -18.23 10.73
N ASN A 75 27.36 -19.04 11.03
CA ASN A 75 27.47 -20.43 10.57
C ASN A 75 26.73 -21.45 11.46
N HIS A 76 25.90 -20.96 12.38
CA HIS A 76 25.12 -21.72 13.34
C HIS A 76 23.79 -20.99 13.61
N ARG A 77 22.89 -21.64 14.36
CA ARG A 77 21.64 -21.01 14.78
C ARG A 77 21.91 -20.03 15.92
N MET A 78 21.78 -18.72 15.64
CA MET A 78 21.88 -17.69 16.67
C MET A 78 20.77 -17.84 17.71
N THR A 79 21.09 -17.62 18.99
CA THR A 79 20.12 -17.49 20.07
C THR A 79 19.49 -16.09 20.11
N PRO A 80 18.34 -15.90 20.78
CA PRO A 80 17.77 -14.57 20.99
C PRO A 80 18.75 -13.59 21.66
N GLU A 81 19.59 -14.06 22.58
CA GLU A 81 20.59 -13.25 23.30
C GLU A 81 21.71 -12.78 22.36
N GLU A 82 22.16 -13.63 21.43
CA GLU A 82 23.16 -13.26 20.42
C GLU A 82 22.60 -12.19 19.46
N ILE A 83 21.35 -12.34 19.03
CA ILE A 83 20.66 -11.34 18.21
C ILE A 83 20.58 -10.02 18.98
N ALA A 84 20.07 -10.04 20.21
CA ALA A 84 19.90 -8.85 21.04
C ALA A 84 21.23 -8.12 21.29
N LYS A 85 22.32 -8.88 21.49
CA LYS A 85 23.67 -8.33 21.65
C LYS A 85 24.16 -7.61 20.41
N HIS A 86 23.97 -8.18 19.22
CA HIS A 86 24.52 -7.64 17.97
C HIS A 86 23.59 -6.64 17.27
N PHE A 87 22.29 -6.66 17.56
CA PHE A 87 21.28 -5.87 16.86
C PHE A 87 21.57 -4.35 16.88
N PRO A 88 21.88 -3.69 18.03
CA PRO A 88 22.06 -2.24 18.07
C PRO A 88 23.17 -1.73 17.15
N GLU A 89 24.24 -2.51 16.98
CA GLU A 89 25.41 -2.15 16.17
C GLU A 89 25.31 -2.62 14.70
N THR A 90 24.32 -3.43 14.35
CA THR A 90 24.15 -4.01 13.01
C THR A 90 22.84 -3.58 12.36
N LEU A 91 21.78 -4.36 12.54
CA LEU A 91 20.48 -4.16 11.92
C LEU A 91 19.76 -2.93 12.50
N GLY A 92 19.95 -2.63 13.79
CA GLY A 92 19.29 -1.54 14.50
C GLY A 92 19.80 -0.14 14.19
N ARG A 93 20.92 0.02 13.47
CA ARG A 93 21.47 1.36 13.20
C ARG A 93 20.56 2.15 12.25
N LYS A 94 20.24 3.40 12.57
CA LYS A 94 19.48 4.28 11.66
C LYS A 94 18.18 3.64 11.14
N LEU A 95 17.45 2.92 12.00
CA LEU A 95 16.08 2.56 11.68
C LEU A 95 15.29 3.87 11.62
N VAL A 96 14.82 4.21 10.43
CA VAL A 96 13.95 5.37 10.21
C VAL A 96 12.55 4.81 10.11
N GLU A 97 11.63 5.33 10.92
CA GLU A 97 10.22 5.01 10.73
C GLU A 97 9.81 5.46 9.33
N PRO A 98 9.20 4.58 8.52
CA PRO A 98 8.76 4.98 7.20
C PRO A 98 7.77 6.14 7.33
N PRO A 99 7.79 7.13 6.41
CA PRO A 99 6.84 8.22 6.44
C PRO A 99 5.42 7.64 6.51
N GLY A 100 4.67 8.04 7.55
CA GLY A 100 3.43 7.42 8.02
C GLY A 100 2.23 7.64 7.09
N THR A 101 2.33 7.23 5.82
CA THR A 101 1.25 7.34 4.83
C THR A 101 0.32 6.12 4.82
N LEU A 102 0.54 5.15 5.73
CA LEU A 102 -0.25 3.92 5.86
C LEU A 102 -0.52 3.21 4.52
N PHE A 103 0.51 3.07 3.68
CA PHE A 103 0.39 2.61 2.28
C PHE A 103 -0.53 3.52 1.46
N GLY A 104 -0.31 4.82 1.46
CA GLY A 104 -1.12 5.76 0.68
C GLY A 104 -2.50 6.13 1.27
N LYS A 105 -2.95 5.48 2.36
CA LYS A 105 -4.29 5.68 2.94
C LYS A 105 -4.50 7.02 3.62
N THR A 106 -3.43 7.69 4.03
CA THR A 106 -3.45 9.01 4.68
C THR A 106 -2.77 10.07 3.81
N LEU A 107 -2.60 9.81 2.51
CA LEU A 107 -1.98 10.79 1.61
C LEU A 107 -2.83 12.05 1.46
N ASP A 108 -4.14 11.94 1.57
CA ASP A 108 -5.08 13.05 1.57
C ASP A 108 -4.88 14.03 2.74
N GLU A 109 -4.28 13.57 3.85
CA GLU A 109 -3.92 14.40 5.00
C GLU A 109 -2.65 15.24 4.76
N ARG A 110 -1.89 14.98 3.68
CA ARG A 110 -0.68 15.74 3.37
C ARG A 110 -0.98 17.20 2.98
N PRO A 111 -0.06 18.14 3.25
CA PRO A 111 -0.27 19.55 2.93
C PRO A 111 -0.68 19.77 1.47
N PRO A 112 -1.75 20.55 1.19
CA PRO A 112 -2.23 20.78 -0.17
C PRO A 112 -1.17 21.34 -1.13
N ALA A 113 -0.19 22.09 -0.62
CA ALA A 113 0.90 22.67 -1.42
C ALA A 113 1.87 21.63 -1.98
N GLU A 114 1.90 20.41 -1.43
CA GLU A 114 2.71 19.31 -1.96
C GLU A 114 2.04 18.59 -3.13
N TRP A 115 0.75 18.87 -3.39
CA TRP A 115 -0.01 18.29 -4.48
C TRP A 115 0.04 19.17 -5.72
N ARG A 116 0.28 18.55 -6.87
CA ARG A 116 0.12 19.17 -8.19
C ARG A 116 -1.24 18.81 -8.76
N ASP A 117 -2.04 19.83 -9.09
CA ASP A 117 -3.31 19.66 -9.81
C ASP A 117 -3.05 19.33 -11.28
N LEU A 118 -3.69 18.27 -11.78
CA LEU A 118 -3.63 17.83 -13.18
C LEU A 118 -4.92 18.19 -13.94
N GLY A 119 -5.90 18.81 -13.28
CA GLY A 119 -7.22 19.14 -13.83
C GLY A 119 -8.21 17.97 -13.71
N GLY A 120 -9.50 18.27 -13.90
CA GLY A 120 -10.56 17.26 -13.87
C GLY A 120 -10.74 16.54 -12.52
N GLY A 121 -10.31 17.16 -11.41
CA GLY A 121 -10.34 16.55 -10.09
C GLY A 121 -9.19 15.56 -9.82
N ILE A 122 -8.21 15.48 -10.73
CA ILE A 122 -7.04 14.60 -10.59
C ILE A 122 -5.88 15.43 -10.05
N ARG A 123 -5.23 14.92 -9.01
CA ARG A 123 -4.02 15.51 -8.43
C ARG A 123 -2.96 14.44 -8.24
N THR A 124 -1.70 14.86 -8.22
CA THR A 124 -0.55 13.98 -7.99
C THR A 124 0.35 14.54 -6.91
N TRP A 125 0.94 13.63 -6.13
CA TRP A 125 1.94 13.91 -5.13
C TRP A 125 3.13 13.01 -5.40
N GLU A 126 4.33 13.56 -5.24
CA GLU A 126 5.59 12.86 -5.43
C GLU A 126 6.38 12.98 -4.13
N SER A 127 6.94 11.85 -3.65
CA SER A 127 7.85 11.87 -2.51
C SER A 127 9.10 12.67 -2.88
N ALA A 128 9.63 13.45 -1.95
CA ALA A 128 10.83 14.27 -2.17
C ALA A 128 12.15 13.45 -2.14
N ASP A 129 12.10 12.15 -2.47
CA ASP A 129 13.19 11.18 -2.30
C ASP A 129 14.57 11.70 -2.76
#